data_AF-Q85AC8-F1
#
_entry.id   AF-Q85AC8-F1
#
_cell.length_a   1.000
_cell.length_b   1.000
_cell.length_c   1.000
_cell.angle_alpha   90.00
_cell.angle_beta   90.00
_cell.angle_gamma   90.00
#
_symmetry.space_group_name_H-M   'P 1'
#
loop_
_entity.id
_entity.type
_entity.pdbx_description
1 polymer ?
#
loop_
_entity_poly.entity_id
_entity_poly.type
_entity_poly.pdbx_seq_one_letter_code
_entity_poly.pdbx_strand_id
1 'polypeptide(L)'
;MMTNLFSVFDPTSSMFNMSMNWVSTGLAMIMLPMMYWMIPTRMIMMWNIITSALHKEFKTLLGTQGFNGSTFIFISVFSLIMFNNFMGLFPYIFTSSSHLSFTLT
;
A
#
# COMPACT_ATOMS: atom_id res chain seq x y z
N MET A 1 13.22 -9.96 25.16
CA MET A 1 14.59 -10.38 24.75
C MET A 1 15.21 -9.23 23.96
N MET A 2 16.52 -9.03 24.12
CA MET A 2 17.35 -7.91 23.61
C MET A 2 16.72 -7.10 22.47
N THR A 3 16.53 -5.80 22.68
CA THR A 3 16.07 -4.83 21.68
C THR A 3 17.12 -4.65 20.60
N ASN A 4 17.29 -5.66 19.75
CA ASN A 4 18.08 -5.56 18.54
C ASN A 4 17.33 -4.65 17.57
N LEU A 5 18.04 -3.67 16.98
CA LEU A 5 17.48 -2.78 15.96
C LEU A 5 16.86 -3.56 14.78
N PHE A 6 17.35 -4.78 14.52
CA PHE A 6 16.85 -5.65 13.46
C PHE A 6 15.62 -6.48 13.83
N SER A 7 15.20 -6.50 15.10
CA SER A 7 14.02 -7.27 15.54
C SER A 7 12.72 -6.82 14.87
N VAL A 8 12.66 -5.57 14.39
CA VAL A 8 11.52 -5.03 13.63
C VAL A 8 11.42 -5.64 12.22
N PHE A 9 12.49 -6.27 11.71
CA PHE A 9 12.52 -6.91 10.39
C PHE A 9 12.41 -8.44 10.47
N ASP A 10 12.36 -9.05 11.66
CA ASP A 10 12.26 -10.51 11.76
C ASP A 10 10.80 -10.96 11.52
N PRO A 11 10.52 -11.74 10.45
CA PRO A 11 9.16 -12.19 10.14
C PRO A 11 8.68 -13.32 11.07
N THR A 12 9.59 -13.88 11.87
CA THR A 12 9.36 -15.02 12.77
C THR A 12 8.96 -14.60 14.18
N SER A 13 8.90 -13.30 14.49
CA SER A 13 8.42 -12.84 15.79
C SER A 13 6.96 -13.23 15.94
N SER A 14 6.70 -14.21 16.79
CA SER A 14 5.40 -14.85 16.89
C SER A 14 4.73 -14.49 18.22
N MET A 15 3.59 -13.83 18.13
CA MET A 15 2.60 -13.91 19.21
C MET A 15 1.86 -15.23 19.00
N PHE A 16 1.86 -16.13 19.98
CA PHE A 16 1.19 -17.45 19.88
C PHE A 16 1.63 -18.31 18.67
N ASN A 17 2.92 -18.32 18.31
CA ASN A 17 3.44 -19.09 17.16
C ASN A 17 2.89 -18.69 15.77
N MET A 18 2.15 -17.59 15.66
CA MET A 18 1.72 -17.01 14.39
C MET A 18 2.59 -15.79 14.03
N SER A 19 3.05 -15.71 12.77
CA SER A 19 3.82 -14.57 12.23
C SER A 19 2.92 -13.37 11.92
N MET A 20 2.39 -12.73 12.96
CA MET A 20 1.44 -11.61 12.83
C MET A 20 1.99 -10.38 12.09
N ASN A 21 3.31 -10.24 11.94
CA ASN A 21 3.94 -9.12 11.23
C ASN A 21 3.46 -8.97 9.79
N TRP A 22 3.14 -10.06 9.10
CA TRP A 22 2.63 -10.02 7.72
C TRP A 22 1.25 -9.38 7.60
N VAL A 23 0.46 -9.37 8.68
CA VAL A 23 -0.85 -8.71 8.74
C VAL A 23 -0.72 -7.19 8.60
N SER A 24 0.47 -6.61 8.84
CA SER A 24 0.74 -5.19 8.59
C SER A 24 0.40 -4.75 7.17
N THR A 25 0.54 -5.64 6.18
CA THR A 25 0.15 -5.36 4.79
C THR A 25 -1.34 -5.06 4.63
N GLY A 26 -2.18 -5.70 5.45
CA GLY A 26 -3.62 -5.46 5.50
C GLY A 26 -3.97 -4.10 6.09
N LEU A 27 -3.13 -3.55 6.99
CA LEU A 27 -3.34 -2.20 7.55
C LEU A 27 -3.25 -1.12 6.48
N ALA A 28 -2.41 -1.31 5.45
CA ALA A 28 -2.33 -0.39 4.33
C ALA A 28 -3.64 -0.29 3.54
N MET A 29 -4.43 -1.37 3.45
CA MET A 29 -5.73 -1.34 2.77
C MET A 29 -6.79 -0.56 3.56
N ILE A 30 -6.72 -0.55 4.90
CA ILE A 30 -7.67 0.19 5.75
C ILE A 30 -7.44 1.70 5.63
N MET A 31 -6.23 2.14 5.27
CA MET A 31 -5.90 3.56 5.10
C MET A 31 -6.44 4.17 3.81
N LEU A 32 -6.97 3.37 2.88
CA LEU A 32 -7.60 3.90 1.68
C LEU A 32 -8.87 4.67 2.05
N PRO A 33 -9.03 5.93 1.60
CA PRO A 33 -10.20 6.73 1.94
C PRO A 33 -11.44 6.15 1.23
N MET A 34 -12.35 5.59 2.03
CA MET A 34 -13.61 5.04 1.55
C MET A 34 -14.74 6.08 1.52
N MET A 35 -15.56 6.01 0.47
CA MET A 35 -16.76 6.84 0.31
C MET A 35 -17.90 6.32 1.17
N TYR A 36 -18.06 6.89 2.37
CA TYR A 36 -19.19 6.60 3.25
C TYR A 36 -20.36 7.58 3.08
N TRP A 37 -20.05 8.84 2.74
CA TRP A 37 -21.04 9.92 2.64
C TRP A 37 -21.30 10.30 1.18
N MET A 38 -22.50 10.81 0.92
CA MET A 38 -22.87 11.31 -0.42
C MET A 38 -22.00 12.51 -0.85
N ILE A 39 -21.57 13.33 0.12
CA ILE A 39 -20.63 14.43 -0.11
C ILE A 39 -19.21 13.92 0.20
N PRO A 40 -18.25 14.03 -0.73
CA PRO A 40 -16.89 13.58 -0.50
C PRO A 40 -16.22 14.41 0.59
N THR A 41 -15.54 13.75 1.52
CA THR A 41 -14.68 14.45 2.49
C THR A 41 -13.42 14.99 1.80
N ARG A 42 -12.72 15.92 2.45
CA ARG A 42 -11.46 16.49 1.91
C ARG A 42 -10.43 15.41 1.58
N MET A 43 -10.34 14.35 2.39
CA MET A 43 -9.41 13.23 2.19
C MET A 43 -9.73 12.45 0.91
N ILE A 44 -11.00 12.16 0.68
CA ILE A 44 -11.46 11.50 -0.55
C ILE A 44 -11.21 12.40 -1.76
N MET A 45 -11.49 13.71 -1.64
CA MET A 45 -11.27 14.64 -2.73
C MET A 45 -9.79 14.70 -3.13
N MET A 46 -8.88 14.74 -2.14
CA MET A 46 -7.44 14.65 -2.38
C MET A 46 -7.06 13.33 -3.08
N TRP A 47 -7.60 12.20 -2.62
CA TRP A 47 -7.34 10.89 -3.22
C TRP A 47 -7.85 10.78 -4.66
N ASN A 48 -9.01 11.37 -4.96
CA ASN A 48 -9.56 11.43 -6.31
C ASN A 48 -8.68 12.28 -7.25
N ILE A 49 -8.08 13.36 -6.76
CA ILE A 49 -7.15 14.16 -7.57
C ILE A 49 -5.90 13.33 -7.91
N ILE A 50 -5.32 12.63 -6.93
CA ILE A 50 -4.14 11.78 -7.14
C ILE A 50 -4.45 10.66 -8.14
N THR A 51 -5.53 9.90 -7.91
CA THR A 51 -5.89 8.77 -8.77
C THR A 51 -6.30 9.19 -10.19
N SER A 52 -6.97 10.34 -10.35
CA SER A 52 -7.31 10.85 -11.69
C SER A 52 -6.10 11.39 -12.46
N ALA A 53 -5.12 11.99 -11.77
CA ALA A 53 -3.85 12.38 -12.38
C ALA A 53 -3.08 11.14 -12.87
N LEU A 54 -2.93 10.12 -12.02
CA LEU A 54 -2.29 8.86 -12.39
C LEU A 54 -3.00 8.16 -13.56
N HIS A 55 -4.33 8.13 -13.55
CA HIS A 55 -5.08 7.54 -14.65
C HIS A 55 -4.81 8.26 -15.98
N LYS A 56 -4.71 9.59 -15.98
CA LYS A 56 -4.39 10.36 -17.19
C LYS A 56 -2.98 10.05 -17.70
N GLU A 57 -1.98 10.02 -16.81
CA GLU A 57 -0.60 9.69 -17.19
C GLU A 57 -0.46 8.24 -17.70
N PHE A 58 -1.11 7.27 -17.06
CA PHE A 58 -1.08 5.90 -17.59
C PHE A 58 -1.84 5.77 -18.89
N LYS A 59 -2.94 6.50 -19.07
CA LYS A 59 -3.71 6.50 -20.32
C LYS A 59 -2.92 7.13 -21.47
N THR A 60 -2.16 8.20 -21.22
CA THR A 60 -1.27 8.79 -22.25
C THR A 60 -0.15 7.83 -22.62
N LEU A 61 0.42 7.10 -21.65
CA LEU A 61 1.48 6.11 -21.88
C LEU A 61 0.99 4.86 -22.64
N LEU A 62 -0.19 4.33 -22.30
CA LEU A 62 -0.76 3.12 -22.93
C LEU A 62 -1.32 3.38 -24.34
N GLY A 63 -1.66 4.63 -24.64
CA GLY A 63 -2.16 5.06 -25.95
C GLY A 63 -3.44 4.32 -26.40
N THR A 64 -3.63 4.20 -27.71
CA THR A 64 -4.80 3.55 -28.32
C THR A 64 -4.78 2.02 -28.23
N GLN A 65 -3.66 1.43 -27.78
CA GLN A 65 -3.48 -0.02 -27.63
C GLN A 65 -3.86 -0.52 -26.23
N GLY A 66 -4.12 0.39 -25.28
CA GLY A 66 -4.49 0.03 -23.91
C GLY A 66 -5.90 -0.52 -23.81
N PHE A 67 -6.05 -1.72 -23.22
CA PHE A 67 -7.36 -2.24 -22.84
C PHE A 67 -8.03 -1.34 -21.81
N ASN A 68 -9.36 -1.16 -21.95
CA ASN A 68 -10.15 -0.45 -20.94
C ASN A 68 -10.02 -1.16 -19.58
N GLY A 69 -9.58 -0.41 -18.56
CA GLY A 69 -9.35 -0.92 -17.21
C GLY A 69 -7.90 -1.32 -16.92
N SER A 70 -7.00 -1.39 -17.91
CA SER A 70 -5.57 -1.69 -17.68
C SER A 70 -4.89 -0.75 -16.68
N THR A 71 -5.23 0.55 -16.72
CA THR A 71 -4.76 1.56 -15.77
C THR A 71 -5.09 1.25 -14.30
N PHE A 72 -6.15 0.46 -14.03
CA PHE A 72 -6.58 0.15 -12.67
C PHE A 72 -5.53 -0.69 -11.93
N ILE A 73 -4.93 -1.68 -12.61
CA ILE A 73 -3.91 -2.55 -12.02
C ILE A 73 -2.66 -1.73 -11.65
N PHE A 74 -2.26 -0.79 -12.51
CA PHE A 74 -1.12 0.07 -12.19
C PHE A 74 -1.40 1.00 -11.01
N ILE A 75 -2.59 1.58 -10.93
CA ILE A 75 -2.99 2.45 -9.82
C ILE A 75 -3.10 1.64 -8.51
N SER A 76 -3.62 0.41 -8.55
CA SER A 76 -3.76 -0.42 -7.35
C SER A 76 -2.39 -0.82 -6.79
N VAL A 77 -1.47 -1.29 -7.63
CA VAL A 77 -0.10 -1.64 -7.22
C VAL A 77 0.64 -0.42 -6.69
N PHE A 78 0.55 0.73 -7.38
CA PHE A 78 1.14 1.97 -6.90
C PHE A 78 0.62 2.36 -5.51
N SER A 79 -0.70 2.32 -5.32
CA SER A 79 -1.32 2.67 -4.03
C SER A 79 -0.87 1.73 -2.91
N LEU A 80 -0.81 0.42 -3.16
CA LEU A 80 -0.40 -0.58 -2.18
C LEU A 80 1.06 -0.40 -1.74
N ILE A 81 1.97 -0.11 -2.67
CA ILE A 81 3.38 0.14 -2.35
C ILE A 81 3.51 1.47 -1.58
N MET A 82 2.79 2.51 -1.99
CA MET A 82 2.85 3.83 -1.35
C MET A 82 2.40 3.76 0.11
N PHE A 83 1.27 3.12 0.42
CA PHE A 83 0.78 3.02 1.79
C PHE A 83 1.65 2.11 2.67
N ASN A 84 2.18 1.00 2.15
CA ASN A 84 3.10 0.15 2.90
C ASN A 84 4.39 0.90 3.27
N ASN A 85 4.95 1.67 2.35
CA ASN A 85 6.16 2.46 2.62
C ASN A 85 5.88 3.64 3.55
N PHE A 86 4.72 4.30 3.43
CA PHE A 86 4.34 5.38 4.35
C PHE A 86 4.20 4.87 5.79
N MET A 87 3.60 3.70 5.97
CA MET A 87 3.50 3.04 7.28
C MET A 87 4.86 2.71 7.88
N GLY A 88 5.83 2.37 7.05
CA GLY A 88 7.21 2.11 7.48
C GLY A 88 7.96 3.29 8.08
N LEU A 89 7.48 4.52 7.89
CA LEU A 89 8.10 5.70 8.48
C LEU A 89 7.81 5.85 9.98
N PHE A 90 6.75 5.20 10.48
CA PHE A 90 6.43 5.22 11.89
C PHE A 90 7.31 4.22 12.67
N PRO A 91 7.78 4.59 13.88
CA PRO A 91 8.61 3.70 14.67
C PRO A 91 7.85 2.41 15.02
N TYR A 92 8.57 1.28 14.95
CA TYR A 92 8.09 -0.07 15.30
C TYR A 92 7.00 -0.66 14.41
N ILE A 93 6.75 -0.12 13.21
CA ILE A 93 5.90 -0.78 12.21
C ILE A 93 6.74 -1.69 11.32
N PHE A 94 6.34 -2.97 11.23
CA PHE A 94 6.92 -3.92 10.28
C PHE A 94 6.56 -3.52 8.85
N THR A 95 7.57 -3.36 7.99
CA THR A 95 7.39 -3.08 6.56
C THR A 95 7.52 -4.35 5.75
N SER A 96 6.45 -4.84 5.13
CA SER A 96 6.55 -6.02 4.25
C SER A 96 7.41 -5.76 3.01
N SER A 97 7.47 -4.52 2.52
CA SER A 97 8.22 -4.11 1.34
C SER A 97 9.74 -4.25 1.49
N SER A 98 10.27 -4.33 2.71
CA SER A 98 11.71 -4.60 2.92
C SER A 98 12.10 -6.04 2.69
N HIS A 99 11.14 -6.96 2.63
CA HIS A 99 11.40 -8.37 2.32
C HIS A 99 11.35 -8.63 0.83
N LEU A 100 12.41 -9.23 0.30
CA LEU A 100 12.52 -9.58 -1.12
C LEU A 100 11.43 -10.55 -1.59
N SER A 101 10.93 -11.40 -0.69
CA SER A 101 9.78 -12.26 -0.98
C SER A 101 8.53 -11.47 -1.34
N PHE A 102 8.27 -10.33 -0.69
CA PHE A 102 7.12 -9.47 -1.00
C PHE A 102 7.29 -8.74 -2.34
N THR A 103 8.52 -8.37 -2.72
CA THR A 103 8.76 -7.66 -3.99
C THR A 103 8.73 -8.57 -5.22
N LEU A 104 9.05 -9.86 -5.03
CA LEU A 104 9.07 -10.83 -6.13
C LEU A 104 7.71 -11.50 -6.40
N THR A 105 6.79 -11.46 -5.42
CA THR A 105 5.45 -12.04 -5.52
C THR A 105 4.40 -10.97 -5.78
#